data_AF-A0A7Y5AUI9-F1
#
_entry.id   AF-A0A7Y5AUI9-F1
#
_cell.length_a   1.000
_cell.length_b   1.000
_cell.length_c   1.000
_cell.angle_alpha   90.00
_cell.angle_beta   90.00
_cell.angle_gamma   90.00
#
_symmetry.space_group_name_H-M   'P 1'
#
loop_
_entity.id
_entity.type
_entity.pdbx_description
1 polymer ?
#
loop_
_entity_poly.entity_id
_entity_poly.type
_entity_poly.pdbx_seq_one_letter_code
_entity_poly.pdbx_strand_id
1 'polypeptide(L)'
;MGLKNVFICAAAITFSIPWSVQASDALFCQNCTSETLAKQEAANHAPRLYCQSPNPDEFMTPDNQYCYSTQKRVILVNPDTKSIYAYSVGHVQAAPWNTTVTPVSITSAQRTGYLKVVDFYKDYKNAVADAEYVLNANARSQWKGRTVVSTASSSSECPVNTALDYFTDPSKMTALRDTIALQIATGLKGNINDYFQSGAQVNNIGVSLLGSGFSIGWNSSTKKPVFIKSFTHSELPSSFDDTLIFDMELNGFSANGLPQIGFKVNDTSRVAGYQISDLKGNFGALPITNNCVLEKLQRLTADGDFLNKDGKPVNIGGGFDNTPAPGTGGGGGGSGQTCTVYFYQSGQLLYVFRTMC
;
A
#
# COMPACT_ATOMS: atom_id res chain seq x y z
N MET A 1 21.23 -49.40 70.47
CA MET A 1 21.81 -49.19 69.12
C MET A 1 20.68 -49.27 68.10
N GLY A 2 20.50 -48.21 67.29
CA GLY A 2 19.75 -48.26 66.03
C GLY A 2 18.30 -47.74 66.04
N LEU A 3 18.10 -46.42 66.10
CA LEU A 3 16.87 -45.76 65.67
C LEU A 3 16.68 -45.90 64.15
N LYS A 4 15.48 -46.27 63.69
CA LYS A 4 15.02 -46.07 62.30
C LYS A 4 14.05 -44.88 62.27
N ASN A 5 14.54 -43.72 61.84
CA ASN A 5 13.69 -42.59 61.43
C ASN A 5 13.51 -42.64 59.91
N VAL A 6 12.26 -42.82 59.48
CA VAL A 6 11.84 -42.74 58.08
C VAL A 6 11.60 -41.26 57.76
N PHE A 7 12.44 -40.68 56.91
CA PHE A 7 12.19 -39.38 56.29
C PHE A 7 11.27 -39.56 55.08
N ILE A 8 10.07 -39.00 55.14
CA ILE A 8 9.18 -38.83 53.99
C ILE A 8 9.46 -37.45 53.42
N CYS A 9 10.14 -37.39 52.27
CA CYS A 9 10.24 -36.17 51.48
C CYS A 9 8.92 -35.92 50.75
N ALA A 10 8.15 -34.93 51.19
CA ALA A 10 7.05 -34.37 50.42
C ALA A 10 7.63 -33.45 49.33
N ALA A 11 7.75 -33.96 48.11
CA ALA A 11 8.05 -33.13 46.94
C ALA A 11 6.79 -32.34 46.57
N ALA A 12 6.81 -31.03 46.83
CA ALA A 12 5.82 -30.10 46.33
C ALA A 12 5.91 -30.03 44.81
N ILE A 13 4.96 -30.66 44.11
CA ILE A 13 4.79 -30.54 42.67
C ILE A 13 4.21 -29.15 42.41
N THR A 14 5.08 -28.17 42.16
CA THR A 14 4.66 -26.90 41.57
C THR A 14 4.27 -27.17 40.12
N PHE A 15 2.96 -27.23 39.85
CA PHE A 15 2.45 -27.16 38.49
C PHE A 15 2.74 -25.75 37.94
N SER A 16 3.87 -25.62 37.26
CA SER A 16 4.14 -24.51 36.37
C SER A 16 3.16 -24.60 35.22
N ILE A 17 2.03 -23.91 35.31
CA ILE A 17 1.10 -23.78 34.18
C ILE A 17 1.92 -23.10 33.06
N PRO A 18 2.10 -23.73 31.89
CA PRO A 18 2.78 -23.10 30.78
C PRO A 18 1.98 -21.83 30.44
N TRP A 19 2.66 -20.69 30.53
CA TRP A 19 2.08 -19.40 30.18
C TRP A 19 1.60 -19.53 28.74
N SER A 20 0.28 -19.46 28.53
CA SER A 20 -0.29 -19.41 27.20
C SER A 20 0.41 -18.30 26.44
N VAL A 21 1.08 -18.64 25.34
CA VAL A 21 1.73 -17.68 24.45
C VAL A 21 0.65 -16.70 23.99
N GLN A 22 0.58 -15.54 24.63
CA GLN A 22 -0.32 -14.47 24.21
C GLN A 22 0.16 -14.00 22.85
N ALA A 23 -0.70 -14.07 21.83
CA ALA A 23 -0.47 -13.36 20.58
C ALA A 23 -0.27 -11.87 20.93
N SER A 24 0.93 -11.36 20.63
CA SER A 24 1.32 -9.99 20.92
C SER A 24 1.33 -9.22 19.62
N ASP A 25 0.44 -8.24 19.50
CA ASP A 25 0.43 -7.35 18.35
C ASP A 25 1.05 -6.02 18.77
N ALA A 26 2.17 -5.65 18.13
CA ALA A 26 2.71 -4.32 18.23
C ALA A 26 2.20 -3.48 17.06
N LEU A 27 1.67 -2.29 17.33
CA LEU A 27 1.04 -1.42 16.35
C LEU A 27 1.57 0.01 16.49
N PHE A 28 1.73 0.69 15.37
CA PHE A 28 1.94 2.12 15.38
C PHE A 28 0.70 2.83 15.94
N CYS A 29 0.92 3.85 16.76
CA CYS A 29 -0.16 4.68 17.25
C CYS A 29 0.33 6.12 17.38
N GLN A 30 0.15 6.89 16.31
CA GLN A 30 0.56 8.29 16.29
C GLN A 30 -0.21 9.15 17.30
N ASN A 31 -1.47 8.79 17.55
CA ASN A 31 -2.34 9.49 18.51
C ASN A 31 -2.07 9.11 19.97
N CYS A 32 -1.25 8.08 20.23
CA CYS A 32 -0.90 7.64 21.59
C CYS A 32 0.17 8.56 22.19
N THR A 33 -0.19 9.80 22.53
CA THR A 33 0.70 10.80 23.12
C THR A 33 0.66 10.82 24.65
N SER A 34 -0.27 10.07 25.26
CA SER A 34 -0.42 9.91 26.71
C SER A 34 -0.89 8.49 27.06
N GLU A 35 -0.71 8.08 28.31
CA GLU A 35 -1.21 6.79 28.81
C GLU A 35 -2.73 6.65 28.66
N THR A 36 -3.48 7.74 28.84
CA THR A 36 -4.95 7.74 28.70
C THR A 36 -5.36 7.42 27.26
N LEU A 37 -4.77 8.09 26.28
CA LEU A 37 -5.05 7.85 24.86
C LEU A 37 -4.59 6.46 24.42
N ALA A 38 -3.43 6.02 24.89
CA ALA A 38 -2.94 4.67 24.61
C ALA A 38 -3.83 3.58 25.22
N LYS A 39 -4.36 3.81 26.43
CA LYS A 39 -5.30 2.88 27.06
C LYS A 39 -6.63 2.81 26.30
N GLN A 40 -7.14 3.94 25.83
CA GLN A 40 -8.34 3.99 24.98
C GLN A 40 -8.13 3.24 23.67
N GLU A 41 -7.00 3.49 23.00
CA GLU A 41 -6.67 2.78 21.77
C GLU A 41 -6.53 1.29 22.00
N ALA A 42 -5.85 0.85 23.08
CA ALA A 42 -5.70 -0.56 23.41
C ALA A 42 -7.05 -1.27 23.62
N ALA A 43 -8.06 -0.58 24.17
CA ALA A 43 -9.40 -1.13 24.32
C ALA A 43 -10.07 -1.49 22.98
N ASN A 44 -9.76 -0.75 21.90
CA ASN A 44 -10.27 -1.04 20.55
C ASN A 44 -9.72 -2.34 19.96
N HIS A 45 -8.63 -2.88 20.53
CA HIS A 45 -8.00 -4.13 20.14
C HIS A 45 -8.39 -5.31 21.04
N ALA A 46 -9.48 -5.18 21.79
CA ALA A 46 -9.98 -6.24 22.64
C ALA A 46 -10.28 -7.51 21.83
N PRO A 47 -9.92 -8.70 22.34
CA PRO A 47 -10.21 -9.96 21.68
C PRO A 47 -11.73 -10.15 21.55
N ARG A 48 -12.19 -10.92 20.56
CA ARG A 48 -13.62 -11.25 20.48
C ARG A 48 -14.08 -11.97 21.76
N LEU A 49 -15.20 -11.54 22.32
CA LEU A 49 -15.89 -12.26 23.39
C LEU A 49 -16.62 -13.47 22.79
N TYR A 50 -16.39 -14.66 23.35
CA TYR A 50 -17.07 -15.89 22.99
C TYR A 50 -18.04 -16.26 24.09
N CYS A 51 -19.33 -16.32 23.77
CA CYS A 51 -20.39 -16.70 24.69
C CYS A 51 -21.02 -18.01 24.25
N GLN A 52 -21.29 -18.89 25.20
CA GLN A 52 -21.95 -20.17 24.98
C GLN A 52 -22.90 -20.47 26.14
N SER A 53 -23.98 -21.21 25.85
CA SER A 53 -24.80 -21.80 26.90
C SER A 53 -24.06 -23.00 27.51
N PRO A 54 -24.02 -23.15 28.85
CA PRO A 54 -23.57 -24.37 29.50
C PRO A 54 -24.40 -25.60 29.09
N ASN A 55 -25.66 -25.40 28.72
CA ASN A 55 -26.55 -26.42 28.21
C ASN A 55 -26.81 -26.21 26.70
N PRO A 56 -26.34 -27.09 25.81
CA PRO A 56 -26.52 -26.94 24.37
C PRO A 56 -27.99 -27.03 23.91
N ASP A 57 -28.89 -27.57 24.75
CA ASP A 57 -30.31 -27.73 24.43
C ASP A 57 -31.18 -26.53 24.87
N GLU A 58 -30.58 -25.54 25.55
CA GLU A 58 -31.28 -24.33 26.00
C GLU A 58 -31.00 -23.14 25.09
N PHE A 59 -32.02 -22.31 24.87
CA PHE A 59 -31.83 -21.00 24.25
C PHE A 59 -30.94 -20.12 25.12
N MET A 60 -29.93 -19.50 24.50
CA MET A 60 -29.01 -18.59 25.19
C MET A 60 -29.72 -17.28 25.56
N THR A 61 -29.70 -16.94 26.85
CA THR A 61 -30.19 -15.71 27.45
C THR A 61 -29.03 -15.00 28.16
N PRO A 62 -29.16 -13.69 28.49
CA PRO A 62 -28.15 -12.99 29.27
C PRO A 62 -27.82 -13.64 30.62
N ASP A 63 -28.78 -14.35 31.22
CA ASP A 63 -28.68 -14.96 32.54
C ASP A 63 -28.05 -16.37 32.52
N ASN A 64 -28.14 -17.08 31.39
CA ASN A 64 -27.60 -18.44 31.25
C ASN A 64 -26.36 -18.53 30.35
N GLN A 65 -25.87 -17.42 29.78
CA GLN A 65 -24.67 -17.42 28.94
C GLN A 65 -23.39 -17.37 29.78
N TYR A 66 -22.42 -18.21 29.41
CA TYR A 66 -21.05 -18.15 29.89
C TYR A 66 -20.17 -17.55 28.80
N CYS A 67 -19.56 -16.40 29.09
CA CYS A 67 -18.67 -15.72 28.15
C CYS A 67 -17.22 -15.73 28.62
N TYR A 68 -16.30 -15.91 27.68
CA TYR A 68 -14.87 -15.87 27.90
C TYR A 68 -14.15 -15.20 26.73
N SER A 69 -12.95 -14.67 27.00
CA SER A 69 -12.05 -14.14 25.98
C SER A 69 -10.61 -14.42 26.40
N THR A 70 -9.78 -14.84 25.47
CA THR A 70 -8.34 -15.02 25.72
C THR A 70 -7.68 -13.65 25.78
N GLN A 71 -7.09 -13.29 26.92
CA GLN A 71 -6.38 -12.02 27.07
C GLN A 71 -5.30 -11.89 26.00
N LYS A 72 -5.24 -10.73 25.36
CA LYS A 72 -4.31 -10.39 24.29
C LYS A 72 -3.35 -9.32 24.77
N ARG A 73 -2.07 -9.46 24.41
CA ARG A 73 -1.09 -8.40 24.65
C ARG A 73 -1.09 -7.44 23.47
N VAL A 74 -1.23 -6.16 23.75
CA VAL A 74 -1.21 -5.08 22.75
C VAL A 74 -0.08 -4.12 23.11
N ILE A 75 0.80 -3.84 22.15
CA ILE A 75 1.91 -2.90 22.30
C ILE A 75 1.66 -1.76 21.32
N LEU A 76 1.55 -0.54 21.84
CA LEU A 76 1.30 0.66 21.07
C LEU A 76 2.56 1.52 21.06
N VAL A 77 3.06 1.81 19.87
CA VAL A 77 4.31 2.54 19.67
C VAL A 77 4.01 3.84 18.95
N ASN A 78 4.27 4.96 19.60
CA ASN A 78 4.16 6.27 18.96
C ASN A 78 5.43 6.54 18.12
N PRO A 79 5.33 6.64 16.79
CA PRO A 79 6.50 6.84 15.94
C PRO A 79 7.16 8.23 16.11
N ASP A 80 6.40 9.23 16.57
CA ASP A 80 6.88 10.61 16.70
C ASP A 80 7.52 10.86 18.06
N THR A 81 6.83 10.47 19.14
CA THR A 81 7.34 10.68 20.52
C THR A 81 8.25 9.56 21.01
N LYS A 82 8.33 8.45 20.27
CA LYS A 82 9.00 7.20 20.68
C LYS A 82 8.47 6.60 21.99
N SER A 83 7.27 7.01 22.42
CA SER A 83 6.59 6.42 23.57
C SER A 83 6.13 5.00 23.22
N ILE A 84 6.32 4.06 24.15
CA ILE A 84 5.85 2.68 24.02
C ILE A 84 4.96 2.36 25.21
N TYR A 85 3.72 1.98 24.93
CA TYR A 85 2.74 1.55 25.91
C TYR A 85 2.41 0.08 25.67
N ALA A 86 2.28 -0.70 26.73
CA ALA A 86 1.91 -2.10 26.61
C ALA A 86 0.79 -2.43 27.58
N TYR A 87 -0.21 -3.14 27.08
CA TYR A 87 -1.39 -3.51 27.84
C TYR A 87 -1.74 -4.99 27.62
N SER A 88 -2.28 -5.62 28.66
CA SER A 88 -3.10 -6.82 28.53
C SER A 88 -4.55 -6.37 28.38
N VAL A 89 -5.20 -6.84 27.31
CA VAL A 89 -6.57 -6.48 26.94
C VAL A 89 -7.43 -7.73 26.94
N GLY A 90 -8.62 -7.64 27.55
CA GLY A 90 -9.57 -8.73 27.66
C GLY A 90 -10.92 -8.22 28.13
N HIS A 91 -11.74 -9.11 28.69
CA HIS A 91 -13.03 -8.78 29.29
C HIS A 91 -13.07 -9.25 30.73
N VAL A 92 -13.83 -8.55 31.59
CA VAL A 92 -14.17 -9.09 32.91
C VAL A 92 -15.02 -10.36 32.75
N GLN A 93 -14.94 -11.27 33.71
CA GLN A 93 -15.70 -12.54 33.66
C GLN A 93 -17.20 -12.38 33.93
N ALA A 94 -17.59 -11.31 34.63
CA ALA A 94 -18.98 -11.06 34.98
C ALA A 94 -19.68 -10.14 33.97
N ALA A 95 -20.96 -10.39 33.71
CA ALA A 95 -21.81 -9.50 32.93
C ALA A 95 -21.74 -8.06 33.49
N PRO A 96 -21.66 -7.01 32.64
CA PRO A 96 -21.82 -7.01 31.18
C PRO A 96 -20.54 -7.31 30.37
N TRP A 97 -19.54 -7.98 30.95
CA TRP A 97 -18.28 -8.35 30.29
C TRP A 97 -17.53 -7.14 29.72
N ASN A 98 -17.50 -6.02 30.45
CA ASN A 98 -16.77 -4.83 30.04
C ASN A 98 -15.30 -5.13 29.71
N THR A 99 -14.78 -4.44 28.70
CA THR A 99 -13.36 -4.52 28.32
C THR A 99 -12.46 -4.08 29.48
N THR A 100 -11.45 -4.89 29.77
CA THR A 100 -10.39 -4.58 30.73
C THR A 100 -9.10 -4.27 30.00
N VAL A 101 -8.43 -3.20 30.39
CA VAL A 101 -7.11 -2.81 29.87
C VAL A 101 -6.19 -2.58 31.07
N THR A 102 -5.24 -3.49 31.27
CA THR A 102 -4.26 -3.43 32.37
C THR A 102 -2.86 -3.20 31.83
N PRO A 103 -2.12 -2.19 32.33
CA PRO A 103 -0.73 -1.98 31.92
C PRO A 103 0.13 -3.21 32.18
N VAL A 104 1.04 -3.52 31.27
CA VAL A 104 2.05 -4.57 31.44
C VAL A 104 3.43 -4.02 31.14
N SER A 105 4.45 -4.54 31.82
CA SER A 105 5.83 -4.13 31.58
C SER A 105 6.37 -4.74 30.28
N ILE A 106 7.24 -3.98 29.61
CA ILE A 106 8.10 -4.46 28.53
C ILE A 106 9.53 -4.56 29.04
N THR A 107 10.29 -5.53 28.53
CA THR A 107 11.71 -5.65 28.88
C THR A 107 12.53 -4.55 28.18
N SER A 108 13.72 -4.27 28.69
CA SER A 108 14.66 -3.32 28.04
C SER A 108 14.99 -3.76 26.61
N ALA A 109 15.15 -5.06 26.37
CA ALA A 109 15.39 -5.61 25.04
C ALA A 109 14.21 -5.36 24.08
N GLN A 110 12.97 -5.57 24.55
CA GLN A 110 11.77 -5.25 23.76
C GLN A 110 11.70 -3.76 23.43
N ARG A 111 11.95 -2.90 24.42
CA ARG A 111 11.97 -1.45 24.22
C ARG A 111 12.98 -1.06 23.15
N THR A 112 14.23 -1.52 23.26
CA THR A 112 15.27 -1.25 22.25
C THR A 112 14.89 -1.78 20.88
N GLY A 113 14.31 -2.98 20.80
CA GLY A 113 13.84 -3.58 19.55
C GLY A 113 12.80 -2.73 18.82
N TYR A 114 11.73 -2.33 19.52
CA TYR A 114 10.69 -1.48 18.93
C TYR A 114 11.21 -0.09 18.55
N LEU A 115 12.11 0.49 19.33
CA LEU A 115 12.71 1.78 18.98
C LEU A 115 13.55 1.70 17.71
N LYS A 116 14.27 0.61 17.46
CA LYS A 116 14.97 0.39 16.18
C LYS A 116 14.00 0.32 15.00
N VAL A 117 12.85 -0.34 15.17
CA VAL A 117 11.80 -0.38 14.14
C VAL A 117 11.27 1.03 13.85
N VAL A 118 11.05 1.85 14.90
CA VAL A 118 10.63 3.26 14.76
C VAL A 118 11.68 4.10 14.04
N ASP A 119 12.96 3.95 14.41
CA ASP A 119 14.05 4.69 13.79
C ASP A 119 14.16 4.35 12.30
N PHE A 120 14.13 3.06 11.96
CA PHE A 120 14.09 2.62 10.57
C PHE A 120 12.87 3.17 9.81
N TYR A 121 11.67 3.09 10.40
CA TYR A 121 10.46 3.62 9.77
C TYR A 121 10.58 5.12 9.49
N LYS A 122 11.13 5.89 10.44
CA LYS A 122 11.33 7.33 10.30
C LYS A 122 12.34 7.65 9.19
N ASP A 123 13.47 6.96 9.17
CA ASP A 123 14.50 7.14 8.16
C ASP A 123 13.98 6.76 6.76
N TYR A 124 13.25 5.66 6.65
CA TYR A 124 12.61 5.25 5.40
C TYR A 124 11.57 6.25 4.92
N LYS A 125 10.68 6.73 5.81
CA LYS A 125 9.67 7.73 5.48
C LYS A 125 10.32 9.05 5.00
N ASN A 126 11.40 9.48 5.65
CA ASN A 126 12.13 10.68 5.26
C ASN A 126 12.82 10.49 3.91
N ALA A 127 13.49 9.34 3.69
CA ALA A 127 14.14 9.03 2.42
C ALA A 127 13.15 9.00 1.25
N VAL A 128 11.93 8.50 1.46
CA VAL A 128 10.84 8.56 0.47
C VAL A 128 10.43 10.00 0.18
N ALA A 129 10.20 10.81 1.22
CA ALA A 129 9.81 12.21 1.06
C ALA A 129 10.90 13.04 0.36
N ASP A 130 12.17 12.81 0.69
CA ASP A 130 13.31 13.47 0.05
C ASP A 130 13.45 13.06 -1.42
N ALA A 131 13.30 11.76 -1.72
CA ALA A 131 13.29 11.26 -3.09
C ALA A 131 12.16 11.91 -3.91
N GLU A 132 10.97 12.04 -3.32
CA GLU A 132 9.82 12.69 -3.95
C GLU A 132 10.13 14.17 -4.24
N TYR A 133 10.66 14.87 -3.25
CA TYR A 133 11.06 16.27 -3.39
C TYR A 133 12.10 16.46 -4.50
N VAL A 134 13.20 15.69 -4.49
CA VAL A 134 14.28 15.81 -5.49
C VAL A 134 13.77 15.51 -6.90
N LEU A 135 13.00 14.43 -7.07
CA LEU A 135 12.55 14.00 -8.40
C LEU A 135 11.44 14.89 -8.96
N ASN A 136 10.63 15.53 -8.12
CA ASN A 136 9.63 16.50 -8.55
C ASN A 136 10.22 17.91 -8.72
N ALA A 137 11.21 18.30 -7.90
CA ALA A 137 11.90 19.59 -8.04
C ALA A 137 12.72 19.63 -9.34
N ASN A 138 13.40 18.55 -9.71
CA ASN A 138 14.12 18.45 -10.98
C ASN A 138 13.19 18.53 -12.20
N ALA A 139 11.94 18.07 -12.08
CA ALA A 139 10.92 18.26 -13.12
C ALA A 139 10.50 19.74 -13.26
N ARG A 140 10.55 20.52 -12.17
CA ARG A 140 10.19 21.94 -12.15
C ARG A 140 11.36 22.89 -12.47
N SER A 141 12.59 22.55 -12.07
CA SER A 141 13.78 23.40 -12.22
C SER A 141 14.31 23.44 -13.66
N GLN A 142 14.07 22.40 -14.46
CA GLN A 142 14.37 22.41 -15.90
C GLN A 142 13.57 23.45 -16.71
N TRP A 143 12.59 24.16 -16.10
CA TRP A 143 11.63 24.97 -16.85
C TRP A 143 11.33 26.36 -16.25
N LYS A 144 12.19 26.90 -15.37
CA LYS A 144 12.09 28.30 -14.89
C LYS A 144 12.41 29.37 -15.96
N GLY A 145 12.37 29.03 -17.25
CA GLY A 145 12.66 29.92 -18.38
C GLY A 145 11.57 30.01 -19.45
N ARG A 146 10.38 29.42 -19.26
CA ARG A 146 9.32 29.49 -20.27
C ARG A 146 8.02 29.99 -19.65
N THR A 147 7.79 31.29 -19.81
CA THR A 147 6.51 31.96 -19.56
C THR A 147 5.42 31.17 -20.27
N VAL A 148 4.44 30.68 -19.51
CA VAL A 148 3.24 30.01 -20.04
C VAL A 148 2.42 31.09 -20.74
N VAL A 149 2.63 31.24 -22.05
CA VAL A 149 1.62 31.79 -22.93
C VAL A 149 0.71 30.62 -23.28
N SER A 150 -0.51 30.63 -22.76
CA SER A 150 -1.62 29.79 -23.22
C SER A 150 -2.00 30.21 -24.64
N THR A 151 -1.16 29.91 -25.61
CA THR A 151 -1.55 29.84 -27.02
C THR A 151 -1.93 28.40 -27.30
N ALA A 152 -3.18 28.19 -27.68
CA ALA A 152 -3.59 27.00 -28.42
C ALA A 152 -2.74 26.91 -29.69
N SER A 153 -1.58 26.27 -29.59
CA SER A 153 -0.75 25.97 -30.74
C SER A 153 -1.15 24.61 -31.27
N SER A 154 -1.77 24.64 -32.43
CA SER A 154 -1.94 23.53 -33.37
C SER A 154 -0.58 22.99 -33.85
N SER A 155 0.22 22.44 -32.93
CA SER A 155 1.43 21.68 -33.28
C SER A 155 1.09 20.20 -33.25
N SER A 156 1.30 19.53 -34.39
CA SER A 156 1.05 18.11 -34.66
C SER A 156 1.93 17.13 -33.85
N GLU A 157 2.48 17.54 -32.71
CA GLU A 157 3.39 16.72 -31.91
C GLU A 157 2.83 16.53 -30.50
N CYS A 158 2.65 15.26 -30.14
CA CYS A 158 2.16 14.87 -28.83
C CYS A 158 3.16 15.23 -27.72
N PRO A 159 2.70 15.72 -26.56
CA PRO A 159 3.60 16.08 -25.47
C PRO A 159 4.44 14.86 -25.06
N VAL A 160 5.70 15.06 -24.71
CA VAL A 160 6.62 13.99 -24.29
C VAL A 160 6.91 14.08 -22.80
N ASN A 161 7.33 12.96 -22.20
CA ASN A 161 7.64 12.84 -20.77
C ASN A 161 6.44 13.14 -19.86
N THR A 162 5.26 12.77 -20.34
CA THR A 162 3.98 12.80 -19.61
C THR A 162 3.81 11.59 -18.71
N ALA A 163 2.84 11.61 -17.79
CA ALA A 163 2.51 10.43 -16.99
C ALA A 163 2.11 9.23 -17.87
N LEU A 164 1.39 9.47 -18.98
CA LEU A 164 0.97 8.42 -19.91
C LEU A 164 2.18 7.80 -20.65
N ASP A 165 3.21 8.57 -20.97
CA ASP A 165 4.45 8.01 -21.55
C ASP A 165 5.08 7.00 -20.61
N TYR A 166 5.24 7.34 -19.33
CA TYR A 166 5.81 6.40 -18.36
C TYR A 166 4.89 5.22 -18.11
N PHE A 167 3.57 5.43 -18.14
CA PHE A 167 2.60 4.36 -17.92
C PHE A 167 2.57 3.32 -19.04
N THR A 168 2.73 3.75 -20.29
CA THR A 168 2.62 2.90 -21.50
C THR A 168 3.96 2.37 -22.01
N ASP A 169 5.09 2.88 -21.52
CA ASP A 169 6.44 2.46 -21.92
C ASP A 169 7.15 1.73 -20.76
N PRO A 170 7.30 0.39 -20.84
CA PRO A 170 7.96 -0.40 -19.79
C PRO A 170 9.39 0.04 -19.49
N SER A 171 10.13 0.55 -20.49
CA SER A 171 11.51 1.00 -20.31
C SER A 171 11.57 2.28 -19.49
N LYS A 172 10.67 3.24 -19.78
CA LYS A 172 10.55 4.48 -18.99
C LYS A 172 10.08 4.20 -17.56
N MET A 173 9.09 3.32 -17.40
CA MET A 173 8.60 2.91 -16.08
C MET A 173 9.71 2.25 -15.25
N THR A 174 10.49 1.35 -15.85
CA THR A 174 11.62 0.69 -15.18
C THR A 174 12.68 1.70 -14.76
N ALA A 175 13.11 2.57 -15.68
CA ALA A 175 14.09 3.62 -15.37
C ALA A 175 13.61 4.56 -14.24
N LEU A 176 12.31 4.89 -14.21
CA LEU A 176 11.73 5.68 -13.12
C LEU A 176 11.81 4.94 -11.78
N ARG A 177 11.40 3.66 -11.73
CA ARG A 177 11.45 2.82 -10.52
C ARG A 177 12.88 2.69 -9.99
N ASP A 178 13.85 2.44 -10.87
CA ASP A 178 15.27 2.35 -10.51
C ASP A 178 15.79 3.67 -9.95
N THR A 179 15.37 4.79 -10.57
CA THR A 179 15.73 6.13 -10.08
C THR A 179 15.14 6.39 -8.70
N ILE A 180 13.87 6.03 -8.46
CA ILE A 180 13.22 6.16 -7.15
C ILE A 180 13.97 5.33 -6.11
N ALA A 181 14.25 4.06 -6.41
CA ALA A 181 14.97 3.17 -5.50
C ALA A 181 16.36 3.71 -5.16
N LEU A 182 17.10 4.25 -6.14
CA LEU A 182 18.40 4.87 -5.92
C LEU A 182 18.34 6.13 -5.05
N GLN A 183 17.33 6.99 -5.25
CA GLN A 183 17.15 8.18 -4.40
C GLN A 183 16.81 7.80 -2.96
N ILE A 184 15.94 6.80 -2.76
CA ILE A 184 15.65 6.26 -1.42
C ILE A 184 16.92 5.68 -0.80
N ALA A 185 17.71 4.90 -1.55
CA ALA A 185 18.99 4.38 -1.06
C ALA A 185 19.95 5.49 -0.60
N THR A 186 19.97 6.61 -1.33
CA THR A 186 20.78 7.78 -1.02
C THR A 186 20.29 8.47 0.25
N GLY A 187 18.98 8.60 0.44
CA GLY A 187 18.39 9.15 1.68
C GLY A 187 18.63 8.28 2.91
N LEU A 188 18.77 6.96 2.73
CA LEU A 188 19.10 6.01 3.80
C LEU A 188 20.61 5.91 4.10
N LYS A 189 21.46 6.67 3.39
CA LYS A 189 22.91 6.57 3.50
C LYS A 189 23.38 6.87 4.93
N GLY A 190 24.18 5.95 5.49
CA GLY A 190 24.68 6.01 6.87
C GLY A 190 24.17 4.85 7.73
N ASN A 191 22.91 4.43 7.54
CA ASN A 191 22.26 3.36 8.31
C ASN A 191 21.96 2.11 7.47
N ILE A 192 22.30 2.13 6.18
CA ILE A 192 21.91 1.09 5.22
C ILE A 192 22.47 -0.30 5.56
N ASN A 193 23.70 -0.37 6.08
CA ASN A 193 24.31 -1.62 6.51
C ASN A 193 23.58 -2.22 7.71
N ASP A 194 23.17 -1.38 8.66
CA ASP A 194 22.40 -1.80 9.83
C ASP A 194 21.01 -2.31 9.42
N TYR A 195 20.37 -1.67 8.45
CA TYR A 195 19.08 -2.10 7.91
C TYR A 195 19.16 -3.39 7.09
N PHE A 196 20.24 -3.56 6.32
CA PHE A 196 20.51 -4.83 5.65
C PHE A 196 20.72 -5.96 6.66
N GLN A 197 21.59 -5.77 7.65
CA GLN A 197 21.88 -6.80 8.67
C GLN A 197 20.66 -7.12 9.55
N SER A 198 19.84 -6.12 9.84
CA SER A 198 18.60 -6.32 10.61
C SER A 198 17.46 -6.90 9.78
N GLY A 199 17.62 -7.08 8.46
CA GLY A 199 16.60 -7.62 7.58
C GLY A 199 15.35 -6.73 7.54
N ALA A 200 15.56 -5.41 7.38
CA ALA A 200 14.48 -4.44 7.42
C ALA A 200 13.54 -4.56 6.21
N GLN A 201 12.24 -4.56 6.49
CA GLN A 201 11.17 -4.68 5.49
C GLN A 201 10.01 -3.74 5.81
N VAL A 202 9.29 -3.33 4.77
CA VAL A 202 8.09 -2.49 4.83
C VAL A 202 7.05 -3.05 3.87
N ASN A 203 5.88 -3.46 4.36
CA ASN A 203 4.83 -4.07 3.55
C ASN A 203 3.44 -3.55 3.96
N ASN A 204 2.36 -4.18 3.48
CA ASN A 204 0.99 -3.75 3.79
C ASN A 204 0.53 -4.05 5.23
N ILE A 205 1.29 -4.82 6.00
CA ILE A 205 0.98 -5.15 7.40
C ILE A 205 1.72 -4.19 8.34
N GLY A 206 2.98 -3.87 8.05
CA GLY A 206 3.78 -3.03 8.92
C GLY A 206 5.23 -2.89 8.49
N VAL A 207 6.06 -2.63 9.50
CA VAL A 207 7.51 -2.55 9.41
C VAL A 207 8.11 -3.67 10.25
N SER A 208 9.11 -4.37 9.74
CA SER A 208 9.78 -5.45 10.47
C SER A 208 11.29 -5.41 10.30
N LEU A 209 12.00 -5.77 11.35
CA LEU A 209 13.44 -6.03 11.38
C LEU A 209 13.63 -7.53 11.65
N LEU A 210 13.63 -8.34 10.58
CA LEU A 210 13.59 -9.81 10.68
C LEU A 210 14.77 -10.38 11.49
N GLY A 211 15.98 -9.84 11.29
CA GLY A 211 17.18 -10.25 12.02
C GLY A 211 17.14 -9.89 13.51
N SER A 212 16.25 -8.98 13.92
CA SER A 212 16.02 -8.64 15.33
C SER A 212 14.73 -9.24 15.91
N GLY A 213 13.87 -9.85 15.08
CA GLY A 213 12.60 -10.45 15.52
C GLY A 213 11.53 -9.45 15.96
N PHE A 214 11.65 -8.16 15.59
CA PHE A 214 10.70 -7.12 15.96
C PHE A 214 9.92 -6.62 14.75
N SER A 215 8.61 -6.48 14.92
CA SER A 215 7.70 -5.92 13.93
C SER A 215 6.71 -4.98 14.60
N ILE A 216 6.28 -3.95 13.87
CA ILE A 216 5.23 -3.02 14.28
C ILE A 216 4.27 -2.91 13.10
N GLY A 217 3.02 -3.28 13.32
CA GLY A 217 1.93 -3.19 12.35
C GLY A 217 1.43 -1.75 12.16
N TRP A 218 0.80 -1.51 11.01
CA TRP A 218 0.07 -0.27 10.76
C TRP A 218 -1.17 -0.16 11.64
N ASN A 219 -1.65 1.07 11.81
CA ASN A 219 -2.95 1.38 12.40
C ASN A 219 -3.69 2.34 11.47
N SER A 220 -4.98 2.54 11.69
CA SER A 220 -5.84 3.52 11.02
C SER A 220 -5.16 4.88 10.79
N SER A 221 -4.39 5.38 11.76
CA SER A 221 -3.68 6.67 11.70
C SER A 221 -2.30 6.62 11.03
N THR A 222 -1.68 5.44 10.90
CA THR A 222 -0.30 5.32 10.45
C THR A 222 -0.22 4.30 9.35
N LYS A 223 0.04 4.79 8.13
CA LYS A 223 0.05 3.99 6.90
C LYS A 223 1.44 3.94 6.31
N LYS A 224 1.64 2.93 5.46
CA LYS A 224 2.80 2.77 4.61
C LYS A 224 3.04 4.04 3.76
N PRO A 225 4.29 4.52 3.63
CA PRO A 225 4.61 5.60 2.72
C PRO A 225 4.28 5.24 1.26
N VAL A 226 3.80 6.23 0.51
CA VAL A 226 3.60 6.17 -0.95
C VAL A 226 4.55 7.16 -1.62
N PHE A 227 4.91 6.91 -2.87
CA PHE A 227 5.71 7.85 -3.66
C PHE A 227 4.85 8.49 -4.75
N ILE A 228 4.85 9.81 -4.85
CA ILE A 228 4.06 10.53 -5.85
C ILE A 228 4.97 11.23 -6.86
N LYS A 229 4.98 10.76 -8.12
CA LYS A 229 5.63 11.47 -9.23
C LYS A 229 4.63 12.41 -9.88
N SER A 230 4.92 13.71 -9.88
CA SER A 230 4.11 14.72 -10.58
C SER A 230 4.68 15.04 -11.96
N PHE A 231 3.79 15.32 -12.91
CA PHE A 231 4.12 15.64 -14.30
C PHE A 231 3.49 16.98 -14.67
N THR A 232 4.31 17.89 -15.22
CA THR A 232 3.90 19.24 -15.60
C THR A 232 3.21 19.33 -16.96
N HIS A 233 3.24 18.25 -17.74
CA HIS A 233 2.64 18.16 -19.07
C HIS A 233 1.67 16.98 -19.12
N SER A 234 0.58 17.18 -19.85
CA SER A 234 -0.46 16.18 -20.08
C SER A 234 -0.93 16.27 -21.54
N GLU A 235 -1.42 15.17 -22.07
CA GLU A 235 -2.07 15.09 -23.38
C GLU A 235 -3.36 15.91 -23.44
N LEU A 236 -4.01 16.10 -22.29
CA LEU A 236 -5.22 16.89 -22.15
C LEU A 236 -4.99 18.09 -21.24
N PRO A 237 -5.45 19.30 -21.63
CA PRO A 237 -5.50 20.43 -20.72
C PRO A 237 -6.35 20.08 -19.49
N SER A 238 -5.77 20.26 -18.30
CA SER A 238 -6.43 19.97 -17.02
C SER A 238 -6.01 21.01 -15.99
N SER A 239 -6.91 21.31 -15.05
CA SER A 239 -6.59 22.15 -13.88
C SER A 239 -5.70 21.44 -12.85
N PHE A 240 -5.50 20.14 -13.01
CA PHE A 240 -4.68 19.29 -12.17
C PHE A 240 -3.54 18.70 -12.99
N ASP A 241 -2.35 18.68 -12.39
CA ASP A 241 -1.18 17.96 -12.91
C ASP A 241 -1.47 16.45 -12.94
N ASP A 242 -0.93 15.77 -13.95
CA ASP A 242 -0.93 14.32 -13.99
C ASP A 242 0.08 13.76 -12.98
N THR A 243 -0.25 12.61 -12.40
CA THR A 243 0.55 12.01 -11.32
C THR A 243 0.59 10.50 -11.43
N LEU A 244 1.76 9.91 -11.13
CA LEU A 244 1.88 8.49 -10.87
C LEU A 244 2.12 8.28 -9.37
N ILE A 245 1.17 7.62 -8.72
CA ILE A 245 1.22 7.28 -7.30
C ILE A 245 1.65 5.82 -7.21
N PHE A 246 2.75 5.57 -6.49
CA PHE A 246 3.30 4.24 -6.29
C PHE A 246 3.09 3.76 -4.86
N ASP A 247 2.37 2.65 -4.73
CA ASP A 247 2.41 1.82 -3.53
C ASP A 247 3.73 1.05 -3.52
N MET A 248 4.53 1.25 -2.48
CA MET A 248 5.87 0.65 -2.37
C MET A 248 5.91 -0.47 -1.35
N GLU A 249 6.68 -1.52 -1.60
CA GLU A 249 6.98 -2.57 -0.63
C GLU A 249 8.48 -2.81 -0.59
N LEU A 250 9.11 -2.53 0.55
CA LEU A 250 10.52 -2.83 0.76
C LEU A 250 10.66 -4.28 1.18
N ASN A 251 11.19 -5.11 0.30
CA ASN A 251 11.37 -6.55 0.53
C ASN A 251 12.72 -6.87 1.20
N GLY A 252 13.62 -5.90 1.27
CA GLY A 252 14.94 -6.03 1.86
C GLY A 252 15.97 -5.18 1.12
N PHE A 253 17.23 -5.56 1.25
CA PHE A 253 18.35 -4.91 0.57
C PHE A 253 19.20 -5.95 -0.13
N SER A 254 19.72 -5.58 -1.30
CA SER A 254 20.72 -6.37 -2.03
C SER A 254 22.07 -6.39 -1.31
N ALA A 255 22.97 -7.27 -1.73
CA ALA A 255 24.33 -7.35 -1.20
C ALA A 255 25.14 -6.04 -1.36
N ASN A 256 24.79 -5.20 -2.33
CA ASN A 256 25.42 -3.89 -2.56
C ASN A 256 24.73 -2.77 -1.76
N GLY A 257 23.83 -3.10 -0.84
CA GLY A 257 23.08 -2.15 -0.02
C GLY A 257 21.94 -1.44 -0.77
N LEU A 258 21.62 -1.79 -2.02
CA LEU A 258 20.47 -1.18 -2.71
C LEU A 258 19.15 -1.76 -2.19
N PRO A 259 18.14 -0.93 -1.86
CA PRO A 259 16.84 -1.39 -1.41
C PRO A 259 16.11 -2.11 -2.55
N GLN A 260 15.52 -3.26 -2.25
CA GLN A 260 14.70 -4.04 -3.16
C GLN A 260 13.23 -3.66 -2.97
N ILE A 261 12.76 -2.70 -3.77
CA ILE A 261 11.42 -2.12 -3.65
C ILE A 261 10.51 -2.66 -4.75
N GLY A 262 9.41 -3.29 -4.36
CA GLY A 262 8.28 -3.57 -5.24
C GLY A 262 7.45 -2.31 -5.44
N PHE A 263 7.12 -1.98 -6.69
CA PHE A 263 6.31 -0.82 -7.05
C PHE A 263 5.00 -1.26 -7.70
N LYS A 264 3.88 -0.79 -7.17
CA LYS A 264 2.56 -0.94 -7.79
C LYS A 264 1.98 0.45 -8.05
N VAL A 265 1.56 0.71 -9.28
CA VAL A 265 0.85 1.96 -9.60
C VAL A 265 -0.54 1.90 -8.99
N ASN A 266 -0.90 2.93 -8.23
CA ASN A 266 -2.19 3.05 -7.58
C ASN A 266 -3.25 3.53 -8.58
N ASP A 267 -4.48 3.03 -8.47
CA ASP A 267 -5.57 3.34 -9.40
C ASP A 267 -6.04 4.80 -9.31
N THR A 268 -5.71 5.50 -8.23
CA THR A 268 -5.94 6.95 -8.07
C THR A 268 -4.92 7.81 -8.82
N SER A 269 -3.88 7.21 -9.41
CA SER A 269 -2.96 7.92 -10.30
C SER A 269 -3.70 8.51 -11.49
N ARG A 270 -3.19 9.62 -12.01
CA ARG A 270 -3.77 10.37 -13.12
C ARG A 270 -2.83 10.38 -14.32
N VAL A 271 -3.31 9.92 -15.47
CA VAL A 271 -2.58 9.88 -16.74
C VAL A 271 -3.44 10.49 -17.85
N ALA A 272 -2.85 11.36 -18.67
CA ALA A 272 -3.55 12.07 -19.74
C ALA A 272 -4.83 12.77 -19.28
N GLY A 273 -4.86 13.31 -18.06
CA GLY A 273 -6.04 13.96 -17.52
C GLY A 273 -7.11 13.01 -16.94
N TYR A 274 -6.92 11.69 -16.97
CA TYR A 274 -7.87 10.70 -16.46
C TYR A 274 -7.31 9.90 -15.29
N GLN A 275 -8.16 9.45 -14.37
CA GLN A 275 -7.70 8.48 -13.37
C GLN A 275 -7.54 7.10 -14.01
N ILE A 276 -6.56 6.32 -13.53
CA ILE A 276 -6.36 4.94 -14.01
C ILE A 276 -7.60 4.09 -13.73
N SER A 277 -8.28 4.28 -12.59
CA SER A 277 -9.56 3.64 -12.28
C SER A 277 -10.62 3.83 -13.38
N ASP A 278 -10.69 5.02 -13.98
CA ASP A 278 -11.63 5.32 -15.06
C ASP A 278 -11.25 4.59 -16.35
N LEU A 279 -9.95 4.55 -16.67
CA LEU A 279 -9.42 3.79 -17.80
C LEU A 279 -9.65 2.29 -17.64
N LYS A 280 -9.70 1.76 -16.42
CA LYS A 280 -10.08 0.38 -16.12
C LYS A 280 -11.58 0.09 -16.32
N GLY A 281 -12.38 1.11 -16.59
CA GLY A 281 -13.81 0.96 -16.82
C GLY A 281 -14.64 0.84 -15.53
N ASN A 282 -14.11 1.27 -14.37
CA ASN A 282 -14.84 1.20 -13.09
C ASN A 282 -16.19 1.94 -13.12
N PHE A 283 -16.32 2.93 -14.01
CA PHE A 283 -17.57 3.69 -14.25
C PHE A 283 -18.09 3.52 -15.69
N GLY A 284 -17.71 2.43 -16.35
CA GLY A 284 -17.99 2.17 -17.75
C GLY A 284 -16.92 2.74 -18.68
N ALA A 285 -17.09 2.50 -19.99
CA ALA A 285 -16.07 2.83 -20.98
C ALA A 285 -15.89 4.34 -21.15
N LEU A 286 -14.69 4.83 -20.85
CA LEU A 286 -14.31 6.24 -20.93
C LEU A 286 -14.19 6.72 -22.39
N PRO A 287 -14.85 7.81 -22.83
CA PRO A 287 -14.66 8.34 -24.17
C PRO A 287 -13.30 9.04 -24.32
N ILE A 288 -12.46 8.54 -25.24
CA ILE A 288 -11.15 9.10 -25.59
C ILE A 288 -11.17 9.53 -27.05
N THR A 289 -11.07 10.83 -27.28
CA THR A 289 -11.09 11.45 -28.63
C THR A 289 -9.78 12.14 -28.99
N ASN A 290 -8.80 12.17 -28.09
CA ASN A 290 -7.53 12.82 -28.31
C ASN A 290 -6.54 11.85 -28.96
N ASN A 291 -6.07 12.17 -30.18
CA ASN A 291 -5.18 11.31 -30.95
C ASN A 291 -3.88 10.96 -30.21
N CYS A 292 -3.31 11.89 -29.46
CA CYS A 292 -2.09 11.63 -28.70
C CYS A 292 -2.28 10.60 -27.58
N VAL A 293 -3.45 10.61 -26.94
CA VAL A 293 -3.79 9.57 -25.95
C VAL A 293 -3.94 8.22 -26.63
N LEU A 294 -4.64 8.17 -27.76
CA LEU A 294 -4.87 6.93 -28.51
C LEU A 294 -3.55 6.34 -29.04
N GLU A 295 -2.69 7.15 -29.66
CA GLU A 295 -1.38 6.73 -30.16
C GLU A 295 -0.46 6.18 -29.06
N LYS A 296 -0.50 6.77 -27.87
CA LYS A 296 0.29 6.26 -26.73
C LYS A 296 -0.30 5.01 -26.14
N LEU A 297 -1.63 4.91 -26.01
CA LEU A 297 -2.29 3.68 -25.57
C LEU A 297 -2.02 2.52 -26.54
N GLN A 298 -1.93 2.77 -27.85
CA GLN A 298 -1.53 1.74 -28.81
C GLN A 298 -0.18 1.10 -28.48
N ARG A 299 0.75 1.79 -27.81
CA ARG A 299 2.04 1.17 -27.43
C ARG A 299 1.86 -0.03 -26.49
N LEU A 300 0.74 -0.09 -25.76
CA LEU A 300 0.39 -1.24 -24.94
C LEU A 300 0.12 -2.52 -25.76
N THR A 301 -0.13 -2.43 -27.09
CA THR A 301 -0.29 -3.64 -27.94
C THR A 301 0.96 -4.51 -27.99
N ALA A 302 2.14 -3.97 -27.67
CA ALA A 302 3.35 -4.78 -27.63
C ALA A 302 3.25 -5.91 -26.58
N ASP A 303 2.43 -5.71 -25.54
CA ASP A 303 2.31 -6.62 -24.41
C ASP A 303 0.88 -7.19 -24.23
N GLY A 304 -0.03 -6.94 -25.18
CA GLY A 304 -1.44 -7.34 -25.07
C GLY A 304 -2.27 -7.03 -26.32
N ASP A 305 -3.57 -7.32 -26.26
CA ASP A 305 -4.49 -7.16 -27.39
C ASP A 305 -5.61 -6.17 -27.07
N PHE A 306 -5.84 -5.20 -27.97
CA PHE A 306 -7.06 -4.41 -27.97
C PHE A 306 -8.14 -5.13 -28.77
N LEU A 307 -9.25 -5.46 -28.11
CA LEU A 307 -10.38 -6.18 -28.69
C LEU A 307 -11.63 -5.32 -28.68
N ASN A 308 -12.55 -5.54 -29.62
CA ASN A 308 -13.90 -4.99 -29.55
C ASN A 308 -14.82 -5.91 -28.70
N LYS A 309 -16.09 -5.51 -28.55
CA LYS A 309 -17.11 -6.29 -27.84
C LYS A 309 -17.33 -7.72 -28.40
N ASP A 310 -16.96 -7.95 -29.66
CA ASP A 310 -17.11 -9.23 -30.35
C ASP A 310 -15.81 -10.05 -30.32
N GLY A 311 -14.80 -9.62 -29.56
CA GLY A 311 -13.52 -10.31 -29.39
C GLY A 311 -12.55 -10.17 -30.56
N LYS A 312 -12.80 -9.24 -31.51
CA LYS A 312 -11.93 -9.00 -32.66
C LYS A 312 -10.89 -7.92 -32.37
N PRO A 313 -9.65 -8.04 -32.87
CA PRO A 313 -8.63 -7.01 -32.73
C PRO A 313 -9.08 -5.64 -33.25
N VAL A 314 -8.71 -4.57 -32.55
CA VAL A 314 -8.99 -3.16 -32.91
C VAL A 314 -7.68 -2.39 -32.99
N ASN A 315 -7.49 -1.64 -34.08
CA ASN A 315 -6.38 -0.71 -34.21
C ASN A 315 -6.85 0.70 -33.87
N ILE A 316 -6.28 1.31 -32.83
CA ILE A 316 -6.82 2.53 -32.19
C ILE A 316 -6.20 3.85 -32.73
N GLY A 317 -5.34 3.75 -33.73
CA GLY A 317 -4.56 4.90 -34.25
C GLY A 317 -4.14 4.72 -35.69
N GLY A 318 -4.93 3.97 -36.46
CA GLY A 318 -4.99 4.20 -37.90
C GLY A 318 -5.70 5.54 -38.11
N GLY A 319 -4.96 6.55 -38.57
CA GLY A 319 -5.41 7.93 -38.61
C GLY A 319 -6.77 8.16 -39.28
N PHE A 320 -7.33 9.32 -38.97
CA PHE A 320 -8.40 10.01 -39.69
C PHE A 320 -8.02 10.38 -41.13
N ASP A 321 -7.29 9.51 -41.84
CA ASP A 321 -7.24 9.56 -43.29
C ASP A 321 -8.50 8.86 -43.78
N ASN A 322 -9.34 9.62 -44.49
CA ASN A 322 -10.55 9.15 -45.17
C ASN A 322 -10.21 8.19 -46.33
N THR A 323 -9.44 7.14 -46.07
CA THR A 323 -9.26 6.03 -47.00
C THR A 323 -10.09 4.86 -46.49
N PRO A 324 -11.27 4.61 -47.09
CA PRO A 324 -12.05 3.42 -46.79
C PRO A 324 -11.13 2.21 -47.02
N ALA A 325 -11.10 1.29 -46.04
CA ALA A 325 -10.57 -0.03 -46.29
C ALA A 325 -11.25 -0.59 -47.56
N PRO A 326 -10.50 -1.12 -48.55
CA PRO A 326 -11.11 -1.69 -49.74
C PRO A 326 -11.82 -2.99 -49.35
N GLY A 327 -13.13 -2.92 -49.15
CA GLY A 327 -13.90 -4.09 -48.72
C GLY A 327 -15.41 -3.85 -48.62
N THR A 328 -16.08 -3.97 -49.77
CA THR A 328 -17.50 -4.32 -49.96
C THR A 328 -18.59 -3.36 -49.44
N GLY A 329 -18.96 -2.43 -50.32
CA GLY A 329 -20.34 -2.07 -50.70
C GLY A 329 -21.43 -1.96 -49.62
N GLY A 330 -21.85 -0.72 -49.35
CA GLY A 330 -23.12 -0.40 -48.68
C GLY A 330 -23.14 1.05 -48.22
N GLY A 331 -23.91 1.91 -48.89
CA GLY A 331 -23.86 3.36 -48.72
C GLY A 331 -24.54 3.91 -47.46
N GLY A 332 -24.16 5.16 -47.14
CA GLY A 332 -25.03 6.15 -46.49
C GLY A 332 -24.70 6.50 -45.04
N GLY A 333 -24.27 7.76 -44.82
CA GLY A 333 -24.44 8.48 -43.54
C GLY A 333 -23.25 8.44 -42.58
N GLY A 334 -22.31 9.38 -42.74
CA GLY A 334 -21.18 9.57 -41.83
C GLY A 334 -21.60 10.12 -40.47
N SER A 335 -21.94 9.24 -39.54
CA SER A 335 -21.78 9.48 -38.10
C SER A 335 -20.61 8.62 -37.65
N GLY A 336 -19.51 9.23 -37.16
CA GLY A 336 -18.35 8.49 -36.67
C GLY A 336 -18.79 7.39 -35.70
N GLN A 337 -18.51 6.13 -36.04
CA GLN A 337 -19.05 5.00 -35.29
C GLN A 337 -18.20 4.83 -34.04
N THR A 338 -18.71 5.23 -32.88
CA THR A 338 -17.98 5.00 -31.64
C THR A 338 -17.93 3.50 -31.32
N CYS A 339 -16.74 2.99 -31.04
CA CYS A 339 -16.50 1.60 -30.67
C CYS A 339 -15.96 1.52 -29.23
N THR A 340 -16.43 0.52 -28.49
CA THR A 340 -15.87 0.18 -27.18
C THR A 340 -14.69 -0.78 -27.39
N VAL A 341 -13.56 -0.41 -26.81
CA VAL A 341 -12.29 -1.13 -26.88
C VAL A 341 -11.96 -1.68 -25.50
N TYR A 342 -11.52 -2.95 -25.48
CA TYR A 342 -11.15 -3.72 -24.32
C TYR A 342 -9.67 -4.12 -24.45
N PHE A 343 -8.83 -3.73 -23.51
CA PHE A 343 -7.43 -4.12 -23.51
C PHE A 343 -7.19 -5.31 -22.59
N TYR A 344 -6.65 -6.38 -23.15
CA TYR A 344 -6.27 -7.58 -22.41
C TYR A 344 -4.76 -7.75 -22.40
N GLN A 345 -4.20 -8.11 -21.25
CA GLN A 345 -2.81 -8.52 -21.11
C GLN A 345 -2.75 -9.83 -20.33
N SER A 346 -2.10 -10.84 -20.88
CA SER A 346 -2.03 -12.20 -20.30
C SER A 346 -3.40 -12.78 -19.91
N GLY A 347 -4.44 -12.48 -20.70
CA GLY A 347 -5.82 -12.95 -20.47
C GLY A 347 -6.63 -12.15 -19.44
N GLN A 348 -6.05 -11.12 -18.81
CA GLN A 348 -6.75 -10.24 -17.88
C GLN A 348 -7.20 -8.95 -18.58
N LEU A 349 -8.48 -8.58 -18.42
CA LEU A 349 -8.98 -7.28 -18.84
C LEU A 349 -8.37 -6.19 -17.95
N LEU A 350 -7.65 -5.26 -18.55
CA LEU A 350 -7.01 -4.16 -17.85
C LEU A 350 -7.69 -2.82 -18.11
N TYR A 351 -8.06 -2.50 -19.35
CA TYR A 351 -8.64 -1.19 -19.69
C TYR A 351 -9.87 -1.31 -20.56
N VAL A 352 -10.83 -0.38 -20.39
CA VAL A 352 -12.05 -0.28 -21.18
C VAL A 352 -12.33 1.18 -21.52
N PHE A 353 -12.34 1.51 -22.80
CA PHE A 353 -12.62 2.88 -23.26
C PHE A 353 -13.40 2.87 -24.57
N ARG A 354 -13.96 4.03 -24.92
CA ARG A 354 -14.69 4.28 -26.17
C ARG A 354 -13.89 5.25 -27.03
N THR A 355 -13.75 4.94 -28.30
CA THR A 355 -13.10 5.83 -29.27
C THR A 355 -13.84 5.80 -30.60
N MET A 356 -13.42 6.62 -31.56
CA MET A 356 -13.97 6.57 -32.92
C MET A 356 -13.36 5.39 -33.68
N CYS A 357 -14.25 4.63 -34.30
CA CYS A 357 -14.02 3.75 -35.43
C CYS A 357 -14.83 4.31 -36.63
#